data_AF-A0A6J1J8Y3-F1
#
_entry.id   AF-A0A6J1J8Y3-F1
#
_cell.length_a   1.000
_cell.length_b   1.000
_cell.length_c   1.000
_cell.angle_alpha   90.00
_cell.angle_beta   90.00
_cell.angle_gamma   90.00
#
_symmetry.space_group_name_H-M   'P 1'
#
loop_
_entity.id
_entity.type
_entity.pdbx_description
1 polymer ?
#
loop_
_entity_poly.entity_id
_entity_poly.type
_entity_poly.pdbx_seq_one_letter_code
_entity_poly.pdbx_strand_id
1 'polypeptide(L)'
;MDESSRTWEACQVLKSGISSLELFHEEAFAIVSSLQDPHFLRVNARASQRILREITDFERNVFGLEEENRSLMYTRIHPLSLFCFNGSGGTSTGIGSTSKLNAFNGFRGVLHAVKRISSLLLMILLCALVYCLPESSFHESSEIENEEDHHLRTMFSSSFLASMARLRQRVANEIDRVDGQSVGILLFEFREAKAAMEGLKVELERGMEEEEEEGVEIEEKVERLNGWFGSLRNGVDAIVGQLDDFLDEIVEGRQKLLDMCTNNR
;
A
#
# COMPACT_ATOMS: atom_id res chain seq x y z
N MET A 1 0.46 -23.81 7.33
CA MET A 1 1.48 -22.84 6.90
C MET A 1 2.03 -22.17 8.14
N ASP A 2 3.34 -22.13 8.32
CA ASP A 2 3.99 -21.38 9.40
C ASP A 2 3.83 -19.87 9.19
N GLU A 3 3.78 -19.08 10.27
CA GLU A 3 3.52 -17.63 10.21
C GLU A 3 4.56 -16.88 9.35
N SER A 4 5.83 -17.29 9.39
CA SER A 4 6.88 -16.71 8.54
C SER A 4 6.61 -16.90 7.05
N SER A 5 5.98 -18.01 6.64
CA SER A 5 5.58 -18.21 5.24
C SER A 5 4.40 -17.33 4.83
N ARG A 6 3.50 -17.00 5.76
CA ARG A 6 2.42 -16.02 5.51
C ARG A 6 2.96 -14.59 5.38
N THR A 7 3.86 -14.20 6.27
CA THR A 7 4.55 -12.91 6.18
C THR A 7 5.34 -12.82 4.88
N TRP A 8 6.08 -13.88 4.52
CA TRP A 8 6.76 -13.97 3.24
C TRP A 8 5.79 -13.75 2.07
N GLU A 9 4.64 -14.43 2.05
CA GLU A 9 3.67 -14.27 0.97
C GLU A 9 3.13 -12.83 0.87
N ALA A 10 2.86 -12.18 2.00
CA ALA A 10 2.44 -10.78 2.00
C ALA A 10 3.54 -9.82 1.55
N CYS A 11 4.81 -10.10 1.86
CA CYS A 11 5.94 -9.37 1.31
C CYS A 11 6.07 -9.57 -0.21
N GLN A 12 5.77 -10.77 -0.72
CA GLN A 12 5.74 -10.99 -2.18
C GLN A 12 4.61 -10.20 -2.86
N VAL A 13 3.46 -10.07 -2.20
CA VAL A 13 2.39 -9.19 -2.66
C VAL A 13 2.84 -7.73 -2.67
N LEU A 14 3.50 -7.25 -1.62
CA LEU A 14 4.07 -5.90 -1.59
C LEU A 14 5.05 -5.68 -2.73
N LYS A 15 5.97 -6.62 -2.98
CA LYS A 15 6.90 -6.56 -4.12
C LYS A 15 6.15 -6.41 -5.44
N SER A 16 5.11 -7.21 -5.66
CA SER A 16 4.30 -7.12 -6.87
C SER A 16 3.64 -5.75 -7.03
N GLY A 17 3.05 -5.19 -5.96
CA GLY A 17 2.44 -3.87 -6.01
C GLY A 17 3.46 -2.75 -6.24
N ILE A 18 4.67 -2.90 -5.69
CA ILE A 18 5.77 -1.97 -5.92
C ILE A 18 6.26 -2.03 -7.37
N SER A 19 6.44 -3.22 -7.94
CA SER A 19 6.79 -3.36 -9.36
C SER A 19 5.74 -2.76 -10.29
N SER A 20 4.46 -2.81 -9.93
CA SER A 20 3.42 -2.08 -10.64
C SER A 20 3.66 -0.55 -10.62
N LEU A 21 4.04 0.01 -9.47
CA LEU A 21 4.37 1.44 -9.33
C LEU A 21 5.62 1.84 -10.13
N GLU A 22 6.59 0.94 -10.27
CA GLU A 22 7.77 1.15 -11.13
C GLU A 22 7.35 1.26 -12.60
N LEU A 23 6.48 0.37 -13.08
CA LEU A 23 5.94 0.43 -14.45
C LEU A 23 5.16 1.72 -14.71
N PHE A 24 4.34 2.14 -13.75
CA PHE A 24 3.65 3.43 -13.78
C PHE A 24 4.64 4.59 -13.94
N HIS A 25 5.72 4.58 -13.16
CA HIS A 25 6.76 5.60 -13.24
C HIS A 25 7.47 5.60 -14.61
N GLU A 26 7.83 4.44 -15.15
CA GLU A 26 8.48 4.31 -16.46
C GLU A 26 7.61 4.85 -17.60
N GLU A 27 6.32 4.49 -17.61
CA GLU A 27 5.39 4.96 -18.64
C GLU A 27 5.21 6.48 -18.56
N ALA A 28 5.06 7.01 -17.35
CA ALA A 28 4.91 8.44 -17.16
C ALA A 28 6.17 9.22 -17.52
N PHE A 29 7.35 8.68 -17.20
CA PHE A 29 8.63 9.28 -17.59
C PHE A 29 8.78 9.37 -19.12
N ALA A 30 8.29 8.38 -19.87
CA ALA A 30 8.30 8.41 -21.34
C ALA A 30 7.41 9.53 -21.90
N ILE A 31 6.23 9.74 -21.32
CA ILE A 31 5.32 10.84 -21.69
C ILE A 31 5.97 12.19 -21.38
N VAL A 32 6.52 12.35 -20.17
CA VAL A 32 7.18 13.59 -19.75
C VAL A 32 8.42 13.91 -20.60
N SER A 33 9.20 12.90 -20.97
CA SER A 33 10.34 13.07 -21.88
C SER A 33 9.90 13.56 -23.26
N SER A 34 8.71 13.16 -23.72
CA SER A 34 8.13 13.62 -24.99
C SER A 34 7.62 15.07 -24.94
N LEU A 35 7.50 15.65 -23.73
CA LEU A 35 7.03 17.01 -23.47
C LEU A 35 8.17 18.04 -23.27
N GLN A 36 9.44 17.63 -23.34
CA GLN A 36 10.60 18.49 -23.07
C GLN A 36 10.80 19.67 -24.06
N ASP A 37 10.10 19.67 -25.20
CA ASP A 37 10.04 20.84 -26.10
C ASP A 37 8.58 21.32 -26.24
N PRO A 38 8.11 22.17 -25.31
CA PRO A 38 6.75 22.73 -25.36
C PRO A 38 6.48 23.56 -26.61
N HIS A 39 7.52 24.19 -27.17
CA HIS A 39 7.40 24.98 -28.40
C HIS A 39 7.10 24.09 -29.61
N PHE A 40 7.66 22.88 -29.67
CA PHE A 40 7.35 21.91 -30.73
C PHE A 40 5.89 21.44 -30.69
N LEU A 41 5.31 21.28 -29.49
CA LEU A 41 3.92 20.86 -29.32
C LEU A 41 2.94 21.93 -29.80
N ARG A 42 3.27 23.20 -29.58
CA ARG A 42 2.46 24.34 -30.04
C ARG A 42 2.43 24.44 -31.56
N VAL A 43 3.58 24.21 -32.22
CA VAL A 43 3.70 24.33 -33.68
C VAL A 43 3.10 23.10 -34.38
N ASN A 44 3.00 21.96 -33.68
CA ASN A 44 2.58 20.71 -34.27
C ASN A 44 1.36 20.12 -33.56
N ALA A 45 0.17 20.50 -34.03
CA ALA A 45 -1.11 19.96 -33.55
C ALA A 45 -1.21 18.41 -33.62
N ARG A 46 -0.43 17.75 -34.49
CA ARG A 46 -0.38 16.28 -34.50
C ARG A 46 0.47 15.71 -33.36
N ALA A 47 1.48 16.45 -32.91
CA ALA A 47 2.29 16.06 -31.75
C ALA A 47 1.49 16.21 -30.45
N SER A 48 0.75 17.31 -30.27
CA SER A 48 -0.14 17.48 -29.11
C SER A 48 -1.23 16.40 -29.05
N GLN A 49 -1.90 16.10 -30.17
CA GLN A 49 -2.89 15.02 -30.25
C GLN A 49 -2.30 13.64 -29.94
N ARG A 50 -1.05 13.40 -30.33
CA ARG A 50 -0.36 12.15 -30.04
C ARG A 50 -0.11 12.01 -28.54
N ILE A 51 0.40 13.06 -27.90
CA ILE A 51 0.67 13.04 -26.45
C ILE A 51 -0.63 12.94 -25.66
N LEU A 52 -1.69 13.64 -26.07
CA LEU A 52 -2.99 13.52 -25.43
C LEU A 52 -3.53 12.07 -25.47
N ARG A 53 -3.31 11.37 -26.59
CA ARG A 53 -3.63 9.95 -26.70
C ARG A 53 -2.75 9.10 -25.77
N GLU A 54 -1.45 9.36 -25.73
CA GLU A 54 -0.53 8.66 -24.82
C GLU A 54 -0.93 8.86 -23.34
N ILE A 55 -1.35 10.07 -22.94
CA ILE A 55 -1.88 10.35 -21.59
C ILE A 55 -3.20 9.62 -21.34
N THR A 56 -4.10 9.56 -22.32
CA THR A 56 -5.38 8.84 -22.18
C THR A 56 -5.16 7.33 -22.05
N ASP A 57 -4.20 6.78 -22.79
CA ASP A 57 -3.83 5.37 -22.68
C ASP A 57 -3.13 5.09 -21.34
N PHE A 58 -2.29 6.01 -20.86
CA PHE A 58 -1.70 5.95 -19.52
C PHE A 58 -2.76 5.93 -18.41
N GLU A 59 -3.78 6.79 -18.45
CA GLU A 59 -4.87 6.77 -17.46
C GLU A 59 -5.62 5.43 -17.43
N ARG A 60 -5.81 4.80 -18.59
CA ARG A 60 -6.41 3.46 -18.69
C ARG A 60 -5.48 2.40 -18.10
N ASN A 61 -4.18 2.49 -18.36
CA ASN A 61 -3.19 1.58 -17.80
C ASN A 61 -3.11 1.70 -16.27
N VAL A 62 -3.19 2.92 -15.72
CA VAL A 62 -3.31 3.19 -14.29
C VAL A 62 -4.54 2.52 -13.70
N PHE A 63 -5.70 2.65 -14.35
CA PHE A 63 -6.92 1.99 -13.90
C PHE A 63 -6.78 0.45 -13.92
N GLY A 64 -6.19 -0.11 -14.98
CA GLY A 64 -5.89 -1.54 -15.08
C GLY A 64 -4.97 -2.02 -13.96
N LEU A 65 -3.93 -1.27 -13.67
CA LEU A 65 -2.99 -1.51 -12.57
C LEU A 65 -3.70 -1.54 -11.21
N GLU A 66 -4.57 -0.56 -10.93
CA GLU A 66 -5.33 -0.53 -9.68
C GLU A 66 -6.27 -1.76 -9.55
N GLU A 67 -6.86 -2.23 -10.65
CA GLU A 67 -7.70 -3.44 -10.65
C GLU A 67 -6.90 -4.74 -10.50
N GLU A 68 -5.72 -4.83 -11.12
CA GLU A 68 -4.79 -5.94 -10.90
C GLU A 68 -4.34 -6.02 -9.44
N ASN A 69 -3.94 -4.89 -8.86
CA ASN A 69 -3.57 -4.79 -7.46
C ASN A 69 -4.76 -5.11 -6.53
N ARG A 70 -5.97 -4.68 -6.88
CA ARG A 70 -7.22 -5.06 -6.18
C ARG A 70 -7.38 -6.57 -6.17
N SER A 71 -7.33 -7.20 -7.34
CA SER A 71 -7.45 -8.66 -7.48
C SER A 71 -6.39 -9.40 -6.66
N LEU A 72 -5.14 -8.91 -6.70
CA LEU A 72 -4.03 -9.47 -5.96
C LEU A 72 -4.25 -9.37 -4.44
N MET A 73 -4.77 -8.24 -3.95
CA MET A 73 -5.15 -8.10 -2.54
C MET A 73 -6.27 -9.05 -2.11
N TYR A 74 -7.33 -9.19 -2.92
CA TYR A 74 -8.44 -10.11 -2.61
C TYR A 74 -8.05 -11.58 -2.68
N THR A 75 -7.20 -11.98 -3.63
CA THR A 75 -6.87 -13.39 -3.86
C THR A 75 -5.75 -13.88 -2.97
N ARG A 76 -4.80 -13.02 -2.59
CA ARG A 76 -3.59 -13.43 -1.85
C ARG A 76 -3.57 -12.93 -0.41
N ILE A 77 -3.99 -11.70 -0.15
CA ILE A 77 -3.93 -11.14 1.23
C ILE A 77 -5.17 -11.51 2.04
N HIS A 78 -6.36 -11.46 1.43
CA HIS A 78 -7.59 -11.81 2.11
C HIS A 78 -7.57 -13.22 2.75
N PRO A 79 -7.07 -14.28 2.07
CA PRO A 79 -7.02 -15.63 2.65
C PRO A 79 -5.92 -15.83 3.69
N LEU A 80 -4.87 -14.98 3.69
CA LEU A 80 -3.71 -15.13 4.58
C LEU A 80 -4.05 -14.94 6.06
N SER A 81 -5.30 -14.62 6.40
CA SER A 81 -5.72 -14.33 7.77
C SER A 81 -4.88 -13.19 8.38
N LEU A 82 -4.24 -12.36 7.56
CA LEU A 82 -3.64 -11.08 8.00
C LEU A 82 -4.73 -10.13 8.51
N PHE A 83 -5.96 -10.34 8.03
CA PHE A 83 -7.20 -9.81 8.58
C PHE A 83 -7.62 -10.41 9.93
N CYS A 84 -6.81 -11.26 10.59
CA CYS A 84 -7.01 -11.71 11.98
C CYS A 84 -7.02 -10.56 13.02
N PHE A 85 -7.06 -9.31 12.56
CA PHE A 85 -7.47 -8.16 13.34
C PHE A 85 -8.96 -8.09 13.62
N ASN A 86 -9.81 -8.74 12.82
CA ASN A 86 -11.23 -8.90 13.15
C ASN A 86 -11.39 -10.14 14.00
N GLY A 87 -11.41 -9.92 15.31
CA GLY A 87 -12.01 -10.87 16.24
C GLY A 87 -13.45 -11.13 15.80
N SER A 88 -13.82 -12.41 15.79
CA SER A 88 -15.18 -12.93 15.56
C SER A 88 -15.61 -13.11 14.09
N GLY A 89 -15.74 -14.38 13.69
CA GLY A 89 -16.61 -14.77 12.57
C GLY A 89 -16.13 -15.94 11.71
N GLY A 90 -16.32 -17.19 12.17
CA GLY A 90 -16.61 -18.30 11.26
C GLY A 90 -15.56 -19.42 11.09
N THR A 91 -15.83 -20.54 11.76
CA THR A 91 -15.47 -21.93 11.39
C THR A 91 -14.03 -22.41 11.62
N SER A 92 -13.84 -22.94 12.83
CA SER A 92 -13.20 -24.24 13.11
C SER A 92 -11.91 -24.60 12.37
N THR A 93 -10.79 -24.48 13.07
CA THR A 93 -9.91 -25.65 13.25
C THR A 93 -9.42 -25.63 14.69
N GLY A 94 -9.94 -26.57 15.48
CA GLY A 94 -9.65 -26.67 16.89
C GLY A 94 -8.16 -26.91 17.16
N ILE A 95 -7.69 -26.34 18.27
CA ILE A 95 -6.97 -27.04 19.33
C ILE A 95 -6.97 -26.10 20.54
N GLY A 96 -7.65 -26.53 21.61
CA GLY A 96 -7.08 -26.48 22.94
C GLY A 96 -7.28 -25.21 23.77
N SER A 97 -8.40 -25.22 24.48
CA SER A 97 -8.40 -25.13 25.95
C SER A 97 -8.13 -23.78 26.62
N THR A 98 -9.18 -23.35 27.30
CA THR A 98 -9.36 -22.39 28.40
C THR A 98 -8.41 -22.56 29.61
N SER A 99 -7.09 -22.67 29.42
CA SER A 99 -6.14 -22.84 30.55
C SER A 99 -4.84 -22.01 30.48
N LYS A 100 -4.79 -20.92 29.71
CA LYS A 100 -3.56 -20.13 29.50
C LYS A 100 -3.54 -18.75 30.17
N LEU A 101 -4.26 -18.56 31.26
CA LEU A 101 -4.30 -17.29 32.00
C LEU A 101 -2.92 -16.84 32.56
N ASN A 102 -1.92 -17.72 32.60
CA ASN A 102 -0.53 -17.40 32.97
C ASN A 102 0.46 -17.36 31.77
N ALA A 103 0.01 -17.48 30.52
CA ALA A 103 0.89 -17.68 29.37
C ALA A 103 1.49 -16.40 28.75
N PHE A 104 1.09 -15.22 29.22
CA PHE A 104 1.45 -13.93 28.60
C PHE A 104 2.39 -13.04 29.45
N ASN A 105 2.85 -13.52 30.61
CA ASN A 105 4.01 -12.92 31.28
C ASN A 105 5.30 -13.47 30.65
N GLY A 106 6.19 -12.58 30.20
CA GLY A 106 7.49 -12.92 29.61
C GLY A 106 7.51 -13.03 28.08
N PHE A 107 8.45 -13.81 27.54
CA PHE A 107 8.81 -13.84 26.11
C PHE A 107 7.63 -14.15 25.16
N ARG A 108 6.70 -15.05 25.54
CA ARG A 108 5.54 -15.41 24.70
C ARG A 108 4.57 -14.25 24.49
N GLY A 109 4.36 -13.44 25.53
CA GLY A 109 3.53 -12.24 25.43
C GLY A 109 4.14 -11.20 24.50
N VAL A 110 5.48 -11.04 24.58
CA VAL A 110 6.24 -10.18 23.66
C VAL A 110 6.10 -10.66 22.21
N LEU A 111 6.27 -11.96 21.94
CA LEU A 111 6.10 -12.49 20.58
C LEU A 111 4.70 -12.24 20.02
N HIS A 112 3.65 -12.39 20.84
CA HIS A 112 2.29 -12.10 20.41
C HIS A 112 2.07 -10.60 20.16
N ALA A 113 2.61 -9.72 21.00
CA ALA A 113 2.57 -8.28 20.78
C ALA A 113 3.27 -7.91 19.46
N VAL A 114 4.51 -8.39 19.26
CA VAL A 114 5.29 -8.16 18.04
C VAL A 114 4.55 -8.67 16.82
N LYS A 115 3.97 -9.88 16.87
CA LYS A 115 3.11 -10.40 15.79
C LYS A 115 1.97 -9.43 15.48
N ARG A 116 1.23 -8.98 16.49
CA ARG A 116 0.10 -8.07 16.30
C ARG A 116 0.51 -6.70 15.75
N ILE A 117 1.64 -6.13 16.19
CA ILE A 117 2.13 -4.86 15.64
C ILE A 117 2.55 -5.06 14.19
N SER A 118 3.36 -6.09 13.93
CA SER A 118 3.93 -6.35 12.60
C SER A 118 2.83 -6.59 11.58
N SER A 119 1.81 -7.39 11.93
CA SER A 119 0.66 -7.60 11.04
C SER A 119 -0.12 -6.29 10.78
N LEU A 120 -0.22 -5.37 11.75
CA LEU A 120 -0.96 -4.12 11.59
C LEU A 120 -0.19 -3.18 10.65
N LEU A 121 1.11 -3.04 10.90
CA LEU A 121 1.99 -2.24 10.05
C LEU A 121 2.03 -2.79 8.62
N LEU A 122 2.09 -4.12 8.48
CA LEU A 122 2.06 -4.77 7.18
C LEU A 122 0.74 -4.52 6.43
N MET A 123 -0.39 -4.56 7.12
CA MET A 123 -1.69 -4.19 6.51
C MET A 123 -1.74 -2.72 6.10
N ILE A 124 -1.20 -1.81 6.92
CA ILE A 124 -1.10 -0.39 6.55
C ILE A 124 -0.25 -0.21 5.30
N LEU A 125 0.91 -0.88 5.22
CA LEU A 125 1.78 -0.86 4.04
C LEU A 125 1.08 -1.43 2.80
N LEU A 126 0.36 -2.55 2.93
CA LEU A 126 -0.39 -3.15 1.84
C LEU A 126 -1.50 -2.23 1.32
N CYS A 127 -2.21 -1.53 2.21
CA CYS A 127 -3.22 -0.54 1.81
C CYS A 127 -2.59 0.69 1.16
N ALA A 128 -1.40 1.11 1.61
CA ALA A 128 -0.67 2.23 1.03
C ALA A 128 -0.14 1.93 -0.38
N LEU A 129 0.53 0.78 -0.55
CA LEU A 129 1.35 0.49 -1.73
C LEU A 129 0.67 -0.42 -2.76
N VAL A 130 -0.29 -1.24 -2.35
CA VAL A 130 -0.93 -2.22 -3.24
C VAL A 130 -2.37 -1.79 -3.52
N TYR A 131 -3.24 -1.87 -2.52
CA TYR A 131 -4.64 -1.46 -2.67
C TYR A 131 -5.35 -1.41 -1.30
N CYS A 132 -6.09 -0.33 -1.04
CA CYS A 132 -6.94 -0.22 0.15
C CYS A 132 -8.34 -0.80 -0.12
N LEU A 133 -8.76 -1.75 0.72
CA LEU A 133 -10.11 -2.31 0.69
C LEU A 133 -11.04 -1.51 1.62
N PRO A 134 -12.22 -1.06 1.14
CA PRO A 134 -13.08 -0.10 1.85
C PRO A 134 -13.83 -0.65 3.08
N GLU A 135 -14.11 -1.95 3.17
CA GLU A 135 -15.20 -2.43 4.06
C GLU A 135 -14.78 -3.11 5.38
N SER A 136 -13.50 -3.33 5.68
CA SER A 136 -13.17 -4.19 6.85
C SER A 136 -11.78 -4.09 7.48
N SER A 137 -10.86 -3.27 6.94
CA SER A 137 -9.45 -3.30 7.36
C SER A 137 -9.13 -2.53 8.64
N PHE A 138 -9.81 -1.38 8.86
CA PHE A 138 -9.53 -0.48 9.98
C PHE A 138 -10.76 0.00 10.76
N HIS A 139 -11.97 -0.27 10.28
CA HIS A 139 -13.20 -0.03 11.03
C HIS A 139 -13.47 -1.20 11.98
N GLU A 140 -13.31 -0.94 13.27
CA GLU A 140 -13.74 -1.80 14.35
C GLU A 140 -15.26 -1.61 14.50
N SER A 141 -16.07 -2.61 14.16
CA SER A 141 -17.49 -2.60 14.51
C SER A 141 -17.57 -2.57 16.04
N SER A 142 -17.97 -1.43 16.62
CA SER A 142 -18.04 -1.21 18.07
C SER A 142 -19.16 -2.00 18.76
N GLU A 143 -19.63 -3.08 18.18
CA GLU A 143 -20.77 -3.85 18.64
C GLU A 143 -20.45 -5.34 18.48
N ILE A 144 -19.83 -5.91 19.51
CA ILE A 144 -20.11 -7.23 20.09
C ILE A 144 -19.03 -7.40 21.17
N GLU A 145 -19.41 -7.09 22.41
CA GLU A 145 -18.62 -7.42 23.60
C GLU A 145 -18.64 -8.95 23.77
N ASN A 146 -17.72 -9.66 23.10
CA ASN A 146 -17.44 -11.06 23.42
C ASN A 146 -16.54 -11.13 24.66
N GLU A 147 -16.82 -12.07 25.57
CA GLU A 147 -16.05 -12.28 26.80
C GLU A 147 -14.53 -12.42 26.55
N GLU A 148 -14.12 -12.91 25.38
CA GLU A 148 -12.72 -13.07 24.97
C GLU A 148 -11.96 -11.73 24.78
N ASP A 149 -12.62 -10.67 24.30
CA ASP A 149 -12.00 -9.35 24.11
C ASP A 149 -11.80 -8.61 25.43
N HIS A 150 -12.69 -8.85 26.40
CA HIS A 150 -12.52 -8.37 27.77
C HIS A 150 -11.26 -8.96 28.43
N HIS A 151 -10.89 -10.20 28.10
CA HIS A 151 -9.68 -10.84 28.58
C HIS A 151 -8.41 -10.34 27.91
N LEU A 152 -8.39 -10.11 26.59
CA LEU A 152 -7.25 -9.50 25.88
C LEU A 152 -6.92 -8.09 26.40
N ARG A 153 -7.95 -7.28 26.71
CA ARG A 153 -7.84 -5.95 27.30
C ARG A 153 -7.29 -5.96 28.74
N THR A 154 -7.47 -7.07 29.43
CA THR A 154 -6.95 -7.31 30.80
C THR A 154 -5.51 -7.87 30.78
N MET A 155 -5.08 -8.50 29.69
CA MET A 155 -3.81 -9.25 29.59
C MET A 155 -2.63 -8.48 28.97
N PHE A 156 -2.90 -7.54 28.07
CA PHE A 156 -1.92 -6.54 27.63
C PHE A 156 -2.08 -5.27 28.46
N SER A 157 -0.99 -4.53 28.70
CA SER A 157 -1.12 -3.16 29.25
C SER A 157 -2.15 -2.44 28.37
N SER A 158 -3.25 -1.99 28.98
CA SER A 158 -4.33 -1.28 28.29
C SER A 158 -3.81 -0.16 27.38
N SER A 159 -2.64 0.40 27.70
CA SER A 159 -1.90 1.39 26.91
C SER A 159 -1.46 0.91 25.51
N PHE A 160 -1.04 -0.35 25.35
CA PHE A 160 -0.56 -0.91 24.08
C PHE A 160 -1.72 -1.10 23.10
N LEU A 161 -2.77 -1.80 23.53
CA LEU A 161 -3.98 -1.99 22.72
C LEU A 161 -4.66 -0.65 22.42
N ALA A 162 -4.70 0.27 23.38
CA ALA A 162 -5.20 1.63 23.13
C ALA A 162 -4.35 2.39 22.10
N SER A 163 -3.03 2.19 22.07
CA SER A 163 -2.16 2.80 21.06
C SER A 163 -2.39 2.23 19.67
N MET A 164 -2.56 0.91 19.55
CA MET A 164 -2.94 0.27 18.28
C MET A 164 -4.31 0.74 17.79
N ALA A 165 -5.31 0.80 18.66
CA ALA A 165 -6.65 1.31 18.32
C ALA A 165 -6.59 2.77 17.86
N ARG A 166 -5.82 3.63 18.55
CA ARG A 166 -5.58 5.01 18.11
C ARG A 166 -4.89 5.08 16.74
N LEU A 167 -3.93 4.20 16.47
CA LEU A 167 -3.28 4.15 15.15
C LEU A 167 -4.29 3.75 14.07
N ARG A 168 -5.10 2.71 14.30
CA ARG A 168 -6.18 2.32 13.36
C ARG A 168 -7.14 3.46 13.09
N GLN A 169 -7.62 4.12 14.15
CA GLN A 169 -8.52 5.25 14.00
C GLN A 169 -7.88 6.39 13.19
N ARG A 170 -6.60 6.69 13.42
CA ARG A 170 -5.89 7.71 12.62
C ARG A 170 -5.76 7.31 11.15
N VAL A 171 -5.47 6.05 10.88
CA VAL A 171 -5.40 5.52 9.50
C VAL A 171 -6.77 5.56 8.84
N ALA A 172 -7.83 5.10 9.51
CA ALA A 172 -9.20 5.16 9.01
C ALA A 172 -9.64 6.60 8.73
N ASN A 173 -9.40 7.52 9.67
CA ASN A 173 -9.71 8.94 9.47
C ASN A 173 -8.93 9.53 8.28
N GLU A 174 -7.69 9.12 8.06
CA GLU A 174 -6.92 9.62 6.92
C GLU A 174 -7.47 9.07 5.60
N ILE A 175 -7.88 7.80 5.56
CA ILE A 175 -8.55 7.18 4.41
C ILE A 175 -9.87 7.90 4.11
N ASP A 176 -10.65 8.26 5.13
CA ASP A 176 -11.94 8.96 4.95
C ASP A 176 -11.76 10.40 4.43
N ARG A 177 -10.60 11.02 4.67
CA ARG A 177 -10.27 12.37 4.19
C ARG A 177 -9.80 12.39 2.74
N VAL A 178 -9.48 11.24 2.18
CA VAL A 178 -9.17 11.07 0.77
C VAL A 178 -10.48 11.18 -0.02
N ASP A 179 -10.79 12.40 -0.46
CA ASP A 179 -12.06 12.77 -1.08
C ASP A 179 -12.41 11.88 -2.30
N GLY A 180 -13.68 11.47 -2.40
CA GLY A 180 -14.32 10.89 -3.59
C GLY A 180 -14.04 9.42 -3.95
N GLN A 181 -12.90 8.85 -3.55
CA GLN A 181 -12.56 7.46 -3.90
C GLN A 181 -11.81 6.78 -2.74
N SER A 182 -12.57 6.24 -1.79
CA SER A 182 -12.07 5.48 -0.63
C SER A 182 -11.41 4.13 -0.97
N VAL A 183 -11.07 3.94 -2.25
CA VAL A 183 -10.72 2.66 -2.85
C VAL A 183 -9.62 2.87 -3.89
N GLY A 184 -8.44 2.30 -3.67
CA GLY A 184 -7.28 2.48 -4.55
C GLY A 184 -5.95 2.42 -3.81
N ILE A 185 -4.88 2.85 -4.47
CA ILE A 185 -3.55 2.99 -3.87
C ILE A 185 -3.50 4.28 -3.05
N LEU A 186 -3.18 4.20 -1.76
CA LEU A 186 -3.18 5.36 -0.86
C LEU A 186 -1.84 6.11 -0.79
N LEU A 187 -0.80 5.61 -1.45
CA LEU A 187 0.50 6.26 -1.49
C LEU A 187 0.35 7.69 -2.01
N PHE A 188 0.77 8.66 -1.19
CA PHE A 188 0.52 10.08 -1.44
C PHE A 188 1.18 10.55 -2.74
N GLU A 189 2.45 10.21 -2.93
CA GLU A 189 3.24 10.58 -4.11
C GLU A 189 2.62 10.03 -5.40
N PHE A 190 2.05 8.81 -5.35
CA PHE A 190 1.34 8.23 -6.49
C PHE A 190 0.07 9.02 -6.82
N ARG A 191 -0.71 9.39 -5.81
CA ARG A 191 -1.96 10.14 -5.99
C ARG A 191 -1.72 11.55 -6.51
N GLU A 192 -0.71 12.24 -5.97
CA GLU A 192 -0.31 13.56 -6.47
C GLU A 192 0.24 13.49 -7.89
N ALA A 193 1.03 12.46 -8.22
CA ALA A 193 1.51 12.26 -9.58
C ALA A 193 0.38 11.97 -10.58
N LYS A 194 -0.60 11.15 -10.19
CA LYS A 194 -1.81 10.87 -10.97
C LYS A 194 -2.62 12.14 -11.20
N ALA A 195 -2.88 12.92 -10.15
CA ALA A 195 -3.60 14.20 -10.24
C ALA A 195 -2.84 15.25 -11.07
N ALA A 196 -1.51 15.29 -10.97
CA ALA A 196 -0.68 16.17 -11.79
C ALA A 196 -0.73 15.79 -13.27
N MET A 197 -0.77 14.50 -13.61
CA MET A 197 -0.95 14.03 -14.99
C MET A 197 -2.33 14.41 -15.54
N GLU A 198 -3.40 14.22 -14.76
CA GLU A 198 -4.75 14.66 -15.15
C GLU A 198 -4.81 16.18 -15.35
N GLY A 199 -4.19 16.95 -14.47
CA GLY A 199 -4.08 18.40 -14.61
C GLY A 199 -3.29 18.85 -15.85
N LEU A 200 -2.28 18.08 -16.26
CA LEU A 200 -1.54 18.32 -17.50
C LEU A 200 -2.38 18.00 -18.75
N LYS A 201 -3.20 16.94 -18.68
CA LYS A 201 -4.13 16.57 -19.74
C LYS A 201 -5.13 17.70 -20.03
N VAL A 202 -5.79 18.21 -18.98
CA VAL A 202 -6.76 19.31 -19.09
C VAL A 202 -6.13 20.53 -19.74
N GLU A 203 -4.88 20.84 -19.38
CA GLU A 203 -4.16 21.97 -19.94
C GLU A 203 -3.79 21.77 -21.42
N LEU A 204 -3.38 20.56 -21.80
CA LEU A 204 -3.14 20.21 -23.21
C LEU A 204 -4.43 20.26 -24.04
N GLU A 205 -5.57 19.87 -23.48
CA GLU A 205 -6.89 19.98 -24.13
C GLU A 205 -7.28 21.46 -24.34
N ARG A 206 -7.09 22.30 -23.32
CA ARG A 206 -7.39 23.74 -23.39
C ARG A 206 -6.53 24.48 -24.42
N GLY A 207 -5.22 24.21 -24.44
CA GLY A 207 -4.30 24.79 -25.43
C GLY A 207 -4.54 24.34 -26.88
N MET A 208 -5.40 23.34 -27.12
CA MET A 208 -5.88 22.99 -28.47
C MET A 208 -7.11 23.79 -28.90
N GLU A 209 -7.89 24.32 -27.95
CA GLU A 209 -9.12 25.10 -28.19
C GLU A 209 -8.85 26.60 -28.23
N GLU A 210 -7.87 27.09 -27.47
CA GLU A 210 -7.54 28.52 -27.33
C GLU A 210 -6.19 28.86 -28.01
N GLU A 211 -6.14 29.90 -28.86
CA GLU A 211 -4.90 30.37 -29.54
C GLU A 211 -3.98 31.22 -28.63
N GLU A 212 -4.05 31.08 -27.29
CA GLU A 212 -3.30 31.93 -26.35
C GLU A 212 -1.86 31.44 -26.04
N GLU A 213 -1.02 32.36 -25.55
CA GLU A 213 0.39 32.15 -25.20
C GLU A 213 0.57 31.44 -23.84
N GLU A 214 0.10 30.20 -23.70
CA GLU A 214 0.13 29.47 -22.41
C GLU A 214 1.31 28.47 -22.26
N GLY A 215 2.39 28.65 -23.02
CA GLY A 215 3.55 27.75 -22.96
C GLY A 215 4.22 27.67 -21.57
N VAL A 216 4.07 28.72 -20.75
CA VAL A 216 4.60 28.78 -19.38
C VAL A 216 3.82 27.86 -18.42
N GLU A 217 2.51 27.71 -18.61
CA GLU A 217 1.69 26.88 -17.72
C GLU A 217 1.97 25.39 -17.93
N ILE A 218 2.15 24.95 -19.19
CA ILE A 218 2.54 23.57 -19.51
C ILE A 218 3.92 23.24 -18.94
N GLU A 219 4.90 24.15 -19.07
CA GLU A 219 6.24 23.95 -18.52
C GLU A 219 6.19 23.78 -16.99
N GLU A 220 5.43 24.63 -16.28
CA GLU A 220 5.24 24.51 -14.83
C GLU A 220 4.56 23.19 -14.42
N LYS A 221 3.56 22.73 -15.19
CA LYS A 221 2.87 21.45 -14.94
C LYS A 221 3.80 20.27 -15.16
N VAL A 222 4.64 20.31 -16.19
CA VAL A 222 5.67 19.30 -16.47
C VAL A 222 6.74 19.27 -15.37
N GLU A 223 7.18 20.42 -14.87
CA GLU A 223 8.14 20.50 -13.76
C GLU A 223 7.54 19.91 -12.47
N ARG A 224 6.29 20.29 -12.14
CA ARG A 224 5.56 19.72 -10.99
C ARG A 224 5.43 18.20 -11.09
N LEU A 225 5.07 17.71 -12.28
CA LEU A 225 4.92 16.29 -12.56
C LEU A 225 6.26 15.53 -12.39
N ASN A 226 7.37 16.10 -12.89
CA ASN A 226 8.71 15.57 -12.66
C ASN A 226 9.07 15.50 -11.16
N GLY A 227 8.71 16.53 -10.39
CA GLY A 227 8.93 16.56 -8.94
C GLY A 227 8.19 15.41 -8.21
N TRP A 228 6.93 15.17 -8.58
CA TRP A 228 6.14 14.08 -8.00
C TRP A 228 6.65 12.69 -8.42
N PHE A 229 6.99 12.49 -9.70
CA PHE A 229 7.55 11.22 -10.16
C PHE A 229 8.92 10.93 -9.57
N GLY A 230 9.77 11.95 -9.42
CA GLY A 230 11.04 11.82 -8.72
C GLY A 230 10.85 11.41 -7.26
N SER A 231 9.89 12.03 -6.57
CA SER A 231 9.55 11.69 -5.17
C SER A 231 8.99 10.27 -5.05
N LEU A 232 8.07 9.89 -5.94
CA LEU A 232 7.49 8.55 -6.00
C LEU A 232 8.57 7.49 -6.21
N ARG A 233 9.45 7.69 -7.20
CA ARG A 233 10.55 6.77 -7.50
C ARG A 233 11.48 6.60 -6.29
N ASN A 234 11.94 7.71 -5.72
CA ASN A 234 12.84 7.67 -4.56
C ASN A 234 12.19 6.95 -3.37
N GLY A 235 10.88 7.18 -3.15
CA GLY A 235 10.11 6.50 -2.12
C GLY A 235 9.98 5.00 -2.37
N VAL A 236 9.65 4.61 -3.60
CA VAL A 236 9.56 3.21 -4.05
C VAL A 236 10.91 2.50 -3.90
N ASP A 237 12.00 3.06 -4.43
CA ASP A 237 13.35 2.49 -4.34
C ASP A 237 13.77 2.26 -2.88
N ALA A 238 13.46 3.21 -2.00
CA ALA A 238 13.74 3.08 -0.57
C ALA A 238 12.94 1.94 0.08
N ILE A 239 11.66 1.78 -0.27
CA ILE A 239 10.81 0.71 0.25
C ILE A 239 11.26 -0.65 -0.27
N VAL A 240 11.67 -0.76 -1.55
CA VAL A 240 12.23 -1.99 -2.11
C VAL A 240 13.45 -2.43 -1.31
N GLY A 241 14.39 -1.51 -1.06
CA GLY A 241 15.58 -1.81 -0.25
C GLY A 241 15.24 -2.31 1.15
N GLN A 242 14.32 -1.63 1.85
CA GLN A 242 13.87 -2.07 3.19
C GLN A 242 13.17 -3.43 3.16
N LEU A 243 12.40 -3.72 2.11
CA LEU A 243 11.69 -4.98 1.96
C LEU A 243 12.66 -6.13 1.65
N ASP A 244 13.68 -5.89 0.83
CA ASP A 244 14.73 -6.86 0.54
C ASP A 244 15.54 -7.20 1.80
N ASP A 245 16.01 -6.18 2.53
CA ASP A 245 16.70 -6.37 3.82
C ASP A 245 15.85 -7.19 4.80
N PHE A 246 14.56 -6.89 4.91
CA PHE A 246 13.63 -7.63 5.77
C PHE A 246 13.43 -9.08 5.33
N LEU A 247 13.36 -9.35 4.03
CA LEU A 247 13.24 -10.71 3.52
C LEU A 247 14.51 -11.53 3.78
N ASP A 248 15.68 -10.90 3.66
CA ASP A 248 16.96 -11.54 4.01
C ASP A 248 17.04 -11.87 5.50
N GLU A 249 16.57 -10.97 6.38
CA GLU A 249 16.45 -11.23 7.82
C GLU A 249 15.52 -12.43 8.13
N ILE A 250 14.40 -12.56 7.40
CA ILE A 250 13.50 -13.71 7.54
C ILE A 250 14.24 -15.00 7.17
N VAL A 251 14.95 -15.00 6.03
CA VAL A 251 15.70 -16.19 5.56
C VAL A 251 16.79 -16.56 6.57
N GLU A 252 17.59 -15.59 7.00
CA GLU A 252 18.66 -15.79 7.98
C GLU A 252 18.10 -16.29 9.33
N GLY A 253 16.99 -15.70 9.80
CA GLY A 253 16.31 -16.11 11.02
C GLY A 253 15.79 -17.55 10.97
N ARG A 254 15.20 -17.96 9.84
CA ARG A 254 14.77 -19.35 9.62
C ARG A 254 15.94 -20.31 9.60
N GLN A 255 17.06 -19.92 8.98
CA GLN A 255 18.28 -20.73 8.97
C GLN A 255 18.85 -20.92 10.38
N LYS A 256 18.98 -19.83 11.15
CA LYS A 256 19.44 -19.89 12.55
C LYS A 256 18.56 -20.83 13.40
N LEU A 257 17.24 -20.77 13.23
CA LEU A 257 16.31 -21.67 13.92
C LEU A 257 16.51 -23.13 13.51
N LEU A 258 16.73 -23.40 12.23
CA LEU A 258 17.00 -24.74 11.72
C LEU A 258 18.31 -25.29 12.28
N ASP A 259 19.37 -24.48 12.30
CA ASP A 259 20.68 -24.84 12.84
C ASP A 259 20.61 -25.17 14.34
N MET A 260 19.87 -24.39 15.12
CA MET A 260 19.66 -24.68 16.55
C MET A 260 18.88 -25.98 16.78
N CYS A 261 17.92 -26.30 15.91
CA CYS A 261 17.14 -27.54 16.01
C CYS A 261 17.94 -28.78 15.59
N THR A 262 18.89 -28.61 14.67
CA THR A 262 19.72 -29.70 14.12
C THR A 262 20.97 -29.96 14.96
N ASN A 263 21.55 -28.92 15.60
CA ASN A 263 22.73 -29.03 16.46
C ASN A 263 22.44 -29.47 17.91
N ASN A 264 21.17 -29.56 18.31
CA ASN A 264 20.73 -30.07 19.63
C ASN A 264 20.33 -31.56 19.59
N ARG A 265 20.80 -32.31 18.60
CA ARG A 265 20.55 -33.75 18.44
C ARG A 265 21.85 -34.52 18.40
#